data_AF-A0A4Y9T1I6-F1
#
_entry.id   AF-A0A4Y9T1I6-F1
#
_cell.length_a   1.000
_cell.length_b   1.000
_cell.length_c   1.000
_cell.angle_alpha   90.00
_cell.angle_beta   90.00
_cell.angle_gamma   90.00
#
_symmetry.space_group_name_H-M   'P 1'
#
loop_
_entity.id
_entity.type
_entity.pdbx_description
1 polymer ?
#
loop_
_entity_poly.entity_id
_entity_poly.type
_entity_poly.pdbx_seq_one_letter_code
_entity_poly.pdbx_strand_id
1 'polypeptide(L)' 'MKWKEQPYHPGHSGYVSEFGRFIDGYLANHPKVQQDQLRGWYIWWDHKVNFDELEREHQSEVPVHNYYYE' A
#
# COMPACT_ATOMS: atom_id res chain seq x y z
N MET A 1 40.45 17.56 -5.62
CA MET A 1 39.13 17.37 -4.99
C MET A 1 38.59 16.00 -5.42
N LYS A 2 38.54 15.02 -4.52
CA LYS A 2 37.92 13.71 -4.80
C LYS A 2 36.44 13.82 -4.45
N TRP A 3 35.56 13.75 -5.44
CA TRP A 3 34.14 13.53 -5.21
C TRP A 3 33.97 12.08 -4.75
N LYS A 4 33.45 11.88 -3.53
CA LYS A 4 33.06 10.54 -3.09
C LYS A 4 31.81 10.18 -3.87
N GLU A 5 31.93 9.26 -4.81
CA GLU A 5 30.79 8.61 -5.45
C GLU A 5 29.98 7.92 -4.36
N GLN A 6 28.88 8.55 -3.94
CA GLN A 6 27.94 7.92 -3.04
C GLN A 6 27.11 6.95 -3.88
N PRO A 7 27.03 5.66 -3.52
CA PRO A 7 26.20 4.72 -4.27
C PRO A 7 24.77 5.21 -4.26
N TYR A 8 24.19 5.36 -5.45
CA TYR A 8 22.78 5.70 -5.59
C TYR A 8 21.93 4.57 -5.01
N HIS A 9 21.34 4.83 -3.85
CA HIS A 9 20.27 4.01 -3.29
C HIS A 9 18.94 4.68 -3.62
N PRO A 10 18.01 4.02 -4.34
CA PRO A 10 16.65 4.54 -4.49
C PRO A 10 16.06 4.74 -3.08
N GLY A 11 15.90 6.01 -2.67
CA GLY A 11 15.36 6.39 -1.36
C GLY A 11 16.32 7.07 -0.38
N HIS A 12 17.63 7.13 -0.65
CA HIS A 12 18.57 7.75 0.29
C HIS A 12 19.60 8.68 -0.37
N SER A 13 19.13 9.80 -0.91
CA SER A 13 19.90 11.06 -0.89
C SER A 13 19.05 12.23 -1.39
N GLY A 14 18.56 13.07 -0.47
CA GLY A 14 18.22 14.45 -0.80
C GLY A 14 16.97 15.02 -0.15
N TYR A 15 15.85 14.30 -0.14
CA TYR A 15 14.60 14.80 0.44
C TYR A 15 13.75 13.68 1.03
N VAL A 16 13.32 13.87 2.27
CA VAL A 16 12.28 13.05 2.92
C VAL A 16 11.10 13.96 3.23
N SER A 17 9.93 13.62 2.71
CA SER A 17 8.70 14.37 2.97
C SER A 17 8.41 14.42 4.48
N GLU A 18 7.71 15.45 4.93
CA GLU A 18 7.24 15.53 6.32
C GLU A 18 6.39 14.30 6.69
N PHE A 19 5.59 13.79 5.74
CA PHE A 19 4.81 12.57 5.91
C PHE A 19 5.69 11.33 6.10
N GLY A 20 6.78 11.19 5.33
CA GLY A 20 7.72 10.08 5.49
C GLY A 20 8.35 10.11 6.89
N ARG A 21 8.89 11.27 7.29
CA ARG A 21 9.46 11.46 8.63
C ARG A 21 8.45 11.17 9.75
N PHE A 22 7.20 11.58 9.57
CA PHE A 22 6.13 11.31 10.52
C PHE A 22 5.84 9.80 10.64
N ILE A 23 5.65 9.10 9.51
CA ILE A 23 5.36 7.66 9.51
C ILE A 23 6.52 6.88 10.11
N ASP A 24 7.77 7.21 9.75
CA ASP A 24 8.96 6.57 10.30
C ASP A 24 9.01 6.69 11.83
N GLY A 25 8.79 7.90 12.35
CA GLY A 25 8.72 8.15 13.79
C GLY A 25 7.55 7.43 14.47
N TYR A 26 6.38 7.40 13.82
CA TYR A 26 5.20 6.72 14.35
C TYR A 26 5.43 5.20 14.47
N LEU A 27 5.99 4.58 13.42
CA LEU A 27 6.28 3.14 13.38
C LEU A 27 7.37 2.74 14.38
N ALA A 28 8.38 3.60 14.60
CA ALA A 28 9.41 3.37 15.61
C ALA A 28 8.82 3.32 17.03
N ASN A 29 7.81 4.14 17.32
CA ASN A 29 7.16 4.20 18.63
C ASN A 29 6.04 3.17 18.82
N HIS A 30 5.52 2.57 17.73
CA HIS A 30 4.37 1.66 17.76
C HIS A 30 4.67 0.35 17.02
N PRO A 31 5.57 -0.52 17.53
CA PRO A 31 5.97 -1.75 16.85
C PRO A 31 4.80 -2.72 16.61
N LYS A 32 3.74 -2.66 17.44
CA LYS A 32 2.53 -3.47 17.27
C LYS A 32 1.79 -3.14 15.97
N VAL A 33 1.89 -1.91 15.47
CA VAL A 33 1.24 -1.49 14.21
C VAL A 33 1.80 -2.26 13.03
N GLN A 34 3.09 -2.58 13.00
CA GLN A 34 3.64 -3.43 11.92
C GLN A 34 3.01 -4.83 11.93
N GLN A 35 2.80 -5.40 13.12
CA GLN A 35 2.14 -6.71 13.25
C GLN A 35 0.67 -6.65 12.84
N ASP A 36 -0.02 -5.54 13.11
CA ASP A 36 -1.41 -5.33 12.69
C ASP A 36 -1.50 -5.09 11.18
N GLN A 37 -0.56 -4.35 10.58
CA GLN A 37 -0.46 -4.17 9.13
C GLN A 37 -0.25 -5.50 8.40
N LEU A 38 0.70 -6.32 8.88
CA LEU A 38 0.92 -7.65 8.31
C LEU A 38 -0.33 -8.52 8.44
N ARG A 39 -0.97 -8.53 9.61
CA ARG A 39 -2.23 -9.28 9.80
C ARG A 39 -3.34 -8.80 8.85
N GLY A 40 -3.51 -7.49 8.69
CA GLY A 40 -4.46 -6.93 7.73
C GLY A 40 -4.14 -7.32 6.29
N TRP A 41 -2.86 -7.35 5.93
CA TRP A 41 -2.41 -7.79 4.62
C TRP A 41 -2.84 -9.24 4.34
N TYR A 42 -2.58 -10.16 5.27
CA TYR A 42 -2.97 -11.56 5.12
C TYR A 42 -4.50 -11.77 5.09
N ILE A 43 -5.27 -10.96 5.80
CA ILE A 43 -6.75 -11.07 5.80
C ILE A 43 -7.35 -10.85 4.41
N TRP A 44 -6.78 -9.97 3.58
CA TRP A 44 -7.42 -9.61 2.32
C TRP A 44 -6.65 -10.06 1.08
N TRP A 45 -5.32 -10.13 1.17
CA TRP A 45 -4.48 -10.36 -0.01
C TRP A 45 -3.89 -11.77 -0.11
N ASP A 46 -3.88 -12.54 0.98
CA ASP A 46 -3.43 -13.94 0.96
C ASP A 46 -4.56 -14.92 0.61
N HIS A 47 -5.78 -14.42 0.44
CA HIS A 47 -6.91 -15.24 0.03
C HIS A 47 -6.82 -15.49 -1.47
N LYS A 48 -6.74 -16.77 -1.86
CA LYS A 48 -6.92 -17.15 -3.25
C LYS A 48 -8.33 -16.77 -3.68
N VAL A 49 -8.42 -15.91 -4.70
CA VAL A 49 -9.68 -15.56 -5.32
C VAL A 49 -10.29 -16.84 -5.91
N ASN A 50 -11.53 -17.14 -5.51
CA ASN A 50 -12.31 -18.19 -6.14
C ASN A 50 -12.90 -17.66 -7.45
N PHE A 51 -12.29 -18.04 -8.58
CA PHE A 51 -12.69 -17.54 -9.89
C PHE A 51 -14.11 -17.94 -10.29
N ASP A 52 -14.60 -19.10 -9.84
CA ASP A 52 -15.97 -19.54 -10.13
C ASP A 52 -17.01 -18.68 -9.40
N GLU A 53 -16.68 -18.27 -8.18
CA GLU A 53 -17.52 -17.38 -7.37
C GLU A 53 -17.50 -15.95 -7.92
N LEU A 54 -16.32 -15.45 -8.30
CA LEU A 54 -16.14 -14.14 -8.91
C LEU A 54 -16.86 -14.02 -10.26
N GLU A 55 -16.80 -15.05 -11.11
CA GLU A 55 -17.55 -15.08 -12.36
C GLU A 55 -19.05 -15.07 -12.08
N ARG A 56 -19.52 -15.83 -11.08
CA ARG A 56 -20.94 -15.86 -10.71
C ARG A 56 -21.44 -14.52 -10.16
N GLU A 57 -20.60 -13.79 -9.43
CA GLU A 57 -20.87 -12.42 -8.99
C GLU A 57 -20.98 -11.48 -10.20
N HIS A 58 -20.02 -11.53 -11.13
CA HIS A 58 -20.03 -10.71 -12.35
C HIS A 58 -21.26 -10.98 -13.23
N GLN A 59 -21.69 -12.24 -13.35
CA GLN A 59 -22.93 -12.60 -14.07
C GLN A 59 -24.20 -12.09 -13.38
N SER A 60 -24.12 -11.75 -12.08
CA SER A 60 -25.22 -11.18 -11.29
C SER A 60 -25.17 -9.65 -11.17
N GLU A 61 -24.15 -9.00 -11.75
CA GLU A 61 -24.01 -7.55 -11.69
C GLU A 61 -25.13 -6.85 -12.46
N VAL A 62 -25.80 -5.93 -11.78
CA VAL A 62 -26.79 -5.04 -12.39
C VAL A 62 -26.06 -3.79 -12.90
N PRO A 63 -26.31 -3.32 -14.13
CA PRO A 63 -25.67 -2.12 -14.64
C PRO A 63 -25.87 -0.93 -13.71
N VAL A 64 -24.79 -0.42 -13.13
CA VAL A 64 -24.82 0.80 -12.33
C VAL A 64 -24.89 1.98 -13.30
N HIS A 65 -25.95 2.77 -13.21
CA HIS A 65 -26.06 4.00 -13.98
C HIS A 65 -25.01 4.99 -13.42
N ASN A 66 -24.10 5.45 -14.28
CA ASN A 66 -23.17 6.52 -13.90
C ASN A 66 -24.00 7.77 -13.62
N TYR A 67 -24.17 8.11 -12.34
CA TYR A 67 -24.72 9.40 -11.96
C TYR A 67 -23.75 10.49 -12.41
N TYR A 68 -24.26 11.40 -13.24
CA TYR A 68 -23.51 12.55 -13.72
C TYR A 68 -23.35 13.54 -12.57
N TYR A 69 -22.11 13.89 -12.26
CA TYR A 69 -21.80 15.02 -11.38
C TYR A 69 -21.30 16.16 -12.26
N GLU A 70 -21.91 17.34 -12.10
CA GLU A 70 -21.53 18.59 -12.79
C GLU A 70 -20.23 19.18 -12.25
#